data_AF-A0A0G0I5G2-F1
#
_entry.id   AF-A0A0G0I5G2-F1
#
_cell.length_a   1.000
_cell.length_b   1.000
_cell.length_c   1.000
_cell.angle_alpha   90.00
_cell.angle_beta   90.00
_cell.angle_gamma   90.00
#
_symmetry.space_group_name_H-M   'P 1'
#
loop_
_entity.id
_entity.type
_entity.pdbx_description
1 polymer ?
#
loop_
_entity_poly.entity_id
_entity_poly.type
_entity_poly.pdbx_seq_one_letter_code
_entity_poly.pdbx_strand_id
1 'polypeptide(L)'
;MERPIVVVVGTRPEAIKLLLLHKELNKAGLTSILVSTNQHSELLEQVFSIFNIYPDINLNIMIQSQDLFHITSSVLEKMKVIYSELNPRLVIVQGDTTTAFAASLAAFYSKIQIAHVEAGLRSGDVSGTISSLCSRSWGVLEVGLFYELFNGNGIICDF
;
A
#
# COMPACT_ATOMS: atom_id res chain seq x y z
N MET A 1 -6.02 8.26 21.25
CA MET A 1 -5.24 7.14 20.67
C MET A 1 -4.80 7.58 19.29
N GLU A 2 -3.52 7.42 18.94
CA GLU A 2 -3.02 7.87 17.64
C GLU A 2 -3.58 6.94 16.53
N ARG A 3 -4.22 7.50 15.49
CA ARG A 3 -4.77 6.71 14.37
C ARG A 3 -3.63 6.00 13.63
N PRO A 4 -3.67 4.70 13.28
CA PRO A 4 -2.51 4.02 12.70
C PRO A 4 -2.15 4.48 11.28
N ILE A 5 -0.97 4.08 10.81
CA ILE A 5 -0.56 4.09 9.40
C ILE A 5 -0.72 2.66 8.89
N VAL A 6 -1.42 2.47 7.76
CA VAL A 6 -1.58 1.16 7.14
C VAL A 6 -0.61 1.03 5.98
N VAL A 7 0.20 -0.02 5.96
CA VAL A 7 1.12 -0.36 4.87
C VAL A 7 0.58 -1.60 4.17
N VAL A 8 0.31 -1.52 2.86
CA VAL A 8 -0.31 -2.60 2.11
C VAL A 8 0.69 -3.24 1.16
N VAL A 9 0.79 -4.57 1.18
CA VAL A 9 1.64 -5.37 0.28
C VAL A 9 0.81 -6.49 -0.37
N GLY A 10 1.03 -6.77 -1.65
CA GLY A 10 0.36 -7.88 -2.35
C GLY A 10 1.29 -8.84 -3.07
N THR A 11 2.55 -8.44 -3.28
CA THR A 11 3.53 -9.17 -4.08
C THR A 11 4.91 -9.12 -3.42
N ARG A 12 5.81 -10.00 -3.88
CA ARG A 12 7.21 -10.05 -3.40
C ARG A 12 7.97 -8.73 -3.61
N PRO A 13 7.95 -8.07 -4.79
CA PRO A 13 8.63 -6.79 -4.98
C PRO A 13 8.15 -5.69 -4.01
N GLU A 14 6.84 -5.61 -3.77
CA GLU A 14 6.26 -4.68 -2.80
C GLU A 14 6.76 -4.99 -1.38
N ALA A 15 6.70 -6.26 -0.96
CA ALA A 15 7.11 -6.68 0.38
C ALA A 15 8.58 -6.38 0.67
N ILE A 16 9.49 -6.65 -0.27
CA ILE A 16 10.94 -6.36 -0.10
C ILE A 16 11.18 -4.89 0.25
N LYS A 17 10.41 -3.96 -0.33
CA LYS A 17 10.56 -2.52 -0.11
C LYS A 17 9.79 -2.02 1.12
N LEU A 18 8.52 -2.40 1.23
CA LEU A 18 7.61 -1.85 2.23
C LEU A 18 7.79 -2.44 3.63
N LEU A 19 8.36 -3.65 3.78
CA LEU A 19 8.67 -4.21 5.09
C LEU A 19 9.73 -3.38 5.85
N LEU A 20 10.72 -2.87 5.14
CA LEU A 20 11.74 -1.97 5.70
C LEU A 20 11.10 -0.66 6.17
N LEU A 21 10.21 -0.08 5.36
CA LEU A 21 9.46 1.12 5.74
C LEU A 21 8.60 0.87 6.98
N HIS A 22 7.84 -0.23 7.02
CA HIS A 22 7.03 -0.61 8.18
C HIS A 22 7.89 -0.70 9.46
N LYS A 23 9.08 -1.32 9.38
CA LYS A 23 10.03 -1.40 10.49
C LYS A 23 10.50 -0.03 10.96
N GLU A 24 10.86 0.87 10.05
CA GLU A 24 11.34 2.20 10.40
C GLU A 24 10.23 3.10 10.98
N LEU A 25 9.00 2.98 10.49
CA LEU A 25 7.84 3.67 11.09
C LEU A 25 7.64 3.26 12.55
N ASN A 26 7.68 1.95 12.84
CA ASN A 26 7.56 1.44 14.20
C ASN A 26 8.72 1.90 15.11
N LYS A 27 9.96 1.92 14.60
CA LYS A 27 11.11 2.47 15.34
C LYS A 27 10.97 3.96 15.66
N ALA A 28 10.33 4.73 14.77
CA ALA A 28 10.04 6.14 14.97
C ALA A 28 8.86 6.39 15.94
N GLY A 29 8.29 5.34 16.55
CA GLY A 29 7.17 5.43 17.48
C GLY A 29 5.80 5.58 16.81
N LEU A 30 5.72 5.46 15.48
CA LEU A 30 4.46 5.51 14.74
C LEU A 30 3.84 4.12 14.71
N THR A 31 2.54 4.01 15.02
CA THR A 31 1.81 2.74 14.90
C THR A 31 1.62 2.36 13.43
N SER A 32 2.44 1.42 12.95
CA SER A 32 2.36 0.89 11.58
C SER A 32 1.69 -0.48 11.58
N ILE A 33 0.61 -0.63 10.80
CA ILE A 33 -0.12 -1.89 10.61
C ILE A 33 0.17 -2.41 9.20
N LEU A 34 0.79 -3.57 9.11
CA LEU A 34 1.12 -4.25 7.86
C LEU A 34 -0.02 -5.15 7.41
N VAL A 35 -0.60 -4.83 6.26
CA VAL A 35 -1.67 -5.61 5.62
C VAL A 35 -1.10 -6.33 4.40
N SER A 36 -1.19 -7.65 4.38
CA SER A 36 -0.86 -8.46 3.20
C SER A 36 -2.13 -8.92 2.51
N THR A 37 -2.22 -8.72 1.18
CA THR A 37 -3.30 -9.33 0.39
C THR A 37 -3.05 -10.81 0.13
N ASN A 38 -1.79 -11.24 0.21
CA ASN A 38 -1.33 -12.60 -0.03
C ASN A 38 -1.63 -13.13 -1.43
N GLN A 39 -1.49 -12.29 -2.47
CA GLN A 39 -1.75 -12.66 -3.87
C GLN A 39 -0.80 -13.75 -4.41
N HIS A 40 0.38 -13.90 -3.80
CA HIS A 40 1.42 -14.91 -4.10
C HIS A 40 2.06 -15.49 -2.82
N SER A 41 1.33 -16.32 -2.08
CA SER A 41 1.65 -16.76 -0.71
C SER A 41 3.04 -17.36 -0.54
N GLU A 42 3.45 -18.32 -1.37
CA GLU A 42 4.73 -19.01 -1.19
C GLU A 42 5.94 -18.06 -1.32
N LEU A 43 5.89 -17.11 -2.27
CA LEU A 43 6.96 -16.14 -2.49
C LEU A 43 6.95 -15.02 -1.45
N LEU A 44 5.76 -14.64 -0.96
CA LEU A 44 5.61 -13.65 0.09
C LEU A 44 6.08 -14.18 1.45
N GLU A 45 5.74 -15.42 1.78
CA GLU A 45 6.17 -16.07 3.02
C GLU A 45 7.70 -16.11 3.13
N GLN A 46 8.41 -16.42 2.04
CA GLN A 46 9.88 -16.37 2.01
C GLN A 46 10.41 -14.98 2.38
N VAL A 47 9.78 -13.92 1.86
CA VAL A 47 10.19 -12.54 2.16
C VAL A 47 9.93 -12.23 3.63
N PHE A 48 8.74 -12.55 4.15
CA PHE A 48 8.42 -12.33 5.57
C PHE A 48 9.38 -13.07 6.50
N SER A 49 9.74 -14.31 6.18
CA SER A 49 10.72 -15.09 6.93
C SER A 49 12.13 -14.50 6.87
N ILE A 50 12.59 -14.03 5.69
CA ILE A 50 13.92 -13.41 5.54
C ILE A 50 14.04 -12.14 6.40
N PHE A 51 13.01 -11.30 6.40
CA PHE A 51 13.02 -10.06 7.18
C PHE A 51 12.58 -10.24 8.64
N ASN A 52 12.08 -11.42 9.00
CA ASN A 52 11.41 -11.72 10.27
C ASN A 52 10.34 -10.67 10.62
N ILE A 53 9.53 -10.30 9.62
CA ILE A 53 8.40 -9.36 9.75
C ILE A 53 7.20 -10.02 9.09
N TYR A 54 6.12 -10.17 9.85
CA TYR A 54 4.90 -10.83 9.39
C TYR A 54 3.77 -9.80 9.32
N PRO A 55 2.81 -9.98 8.39
CA PRO A 55 1.66 -9.09 8.31
C PRO A 55 0.80 -9.18 9.57
N ASP A 56 0.41 -8.02 10.10
CA ASP A 56 -0.56 -7.92 11.19
C ASP A 56 -1.94 -8.40 10.74
N ILE A 57 -2.29 -8.13 9.47
CA ILE A 57 -3.55 -8.56 8.86
C ILE A 57 -3.24 -9.23 7.52
N ASN A 58 -3.78 -10.44 7.34
CA ASN A 58 -3.74 -11.14 6.06
C ASN A 58 -5.15 -11.24 5.47
N LEU A 59 -5.36 -10.69 4.27
CA LEU A 59 -6.66 -10.72 3.60
C LEU A 59 -7.03 -12.10 3.05
N ASN A 60 -6.04 -12.96 2.82
CA ASN A 60 -6.20 -14.29 2.22
C ASN A 60 -7.13 -14.28 0.99
N ILE A 61 -6.84 -13.41 0.01
CA ILE A 61 -7.70 -13.27 -1.19
C ILE A 61 -7.39 -14.30 -2.28
N MET A 62 -6.35 -15.11 -2.11
CA MET A 62 -5.91 -15.99 -3.16
C MET A 62 -6.87 -17.16 -3.36
N ILE A 63 -7.29 -17.33 -4.61
CA ILE A 63 -8.03 -18.48 -5.10
C ILE A 63 -7.35 -19.04 -6.36
N GLN A 64 -7.65 -20.29 -6.71
CA GLN A 64 -7.18 -20.87 -7.98
C GLN A 64 -7.74 -20.08 -9.16
N SER A 65 -6.90 -19.84 -10.17
CA SER A 65 -7.28 -19.17 -11.42
C SER A 65 -7.91 -17.77 -11.24
N GLN A 66 -7.39 -16.98 -10.28
CA GLN A 66 -7.83 -15.60 -10.06
C GLN A 66 -7.62 -14.72 -11.31
N ASP A 67 -8.61 -13.88 -11.61
CA ASP A 67 -8.50 -12.80 -12.59
C ASP A 67 -8.35 -11.43 -11.90
N LEU A 68 -8.08 -10.40 -12.70
CA LEU A 68 -7.91 -9.04 -12.17
C LEU A 68 -9.20 -8.48 -11.54
N PHE A 69 -10.37 -8.93 -12.02
CA PHE A 69 -11.65 -8.51 -11.45
C PHE A 69 -11.80 -9.01 -10.02
N HIS A 70 -11.51 -10.28 -9.78
CA HIS A 70 -11.56 -10.89 -8.47
C HIS A 70 -10.59 -10.24 -7.48
N ILE A 71 -9.33 -10.04 -7.89
CA ILE A 71 -8.34 -9.38 -7.03
C ILE A 71 -8.82 -7.97 -6.65
N THR A 72 -9.31 -7.22 -7.63
CA THR A 72 -9.78 -5.85 -7.42
C THR A 72 -10.97 -5.81 -6.45
N SER A 73 -12.02 -6.62 -6.70
CA SER A 73 -13.21 -6.62 -5.85
C SER A 73 -12.91 -7.10 -4.44
N SER A 74 -12.13 -8.17 -4.29
CA SER A 74 -11.77 -8.75 -3.00
C SER A 74 -10.95 -7.79 -2.13
N VAL A 75 -9.94 -7.12 -2.72
CA VAL A 75 -9.15 -6.11 -1.99
C VAL A 75 -10.04 -4.93 -1.61
N LEU A 76 -10.83 -4.40 -2.54
CA LEU A 76 -11.68 -3.24 -2.29
C LEU A 76 -12.68 -3.48 -1.14
N GLU A 77 -13.38 -4.62 -1.14
CA GLU A 77 -14.35 -4.98 -0.11
C GLU A 77 -13.70 -5.22 1.25
N LYS A 78 -12.58 -5.95 1.30
CA LYS A 78 -11.90 -6.25 2.57
C LYS A 78 -11.23 -5.02 3.16
N MET A 79 -10.61 -4.18 2.33
CA MET A 79 -10.00 -2.94 2.80
C MET A 79 -11.04 -1.94 3.33
N LYS A 80 -12.25 -1.90 2.75
CA LYS A 80 -13.37 -1.12 3.31
C LYS A 80 -13.64 -1.46 4.77
N VAL A 81 -13.66 -2.75 5.12
CA VAL A 81 -13.88 -3.21 6.50
C VAL A 81 -12.71 -2.78 7.39
N ILE A 82 -11.47 -3.07 6.98
CA ILE A 82 -10.26 -2.72 7.74
C ILE A 82 -10.17 -1.22 8.00
N TYR A 83 -10.43 -0.40 6.99
CA TYR A 83 -10.38 1.06 7.14
C TYR A 83 -11.48 1.60 8.06
N SER A 84 -12.66 0.98 8.06
CA SER A 84 -13.72 1.34 9.00
C SER A 84 -13.36 1.00 10.45
N GLU A 85 -12.66 -0.12 10.67
CA GLU A 85 -12.28 -0.58 12.00
C GLU A 85 -11.06 0.16 12.55
N LEU A 86 -10.01 0.31 11.74
CA LEU A 86 -8.75 0.92 12.15
C LEU A 86 -8.78 2.45 12.08
N ASN A 87 -9.63 3.03 11.22
CA ASN A 87 -9.67 4.46 10.91
C ASN A 87 -8.26 5.07 10.75
N PRO A 88 -7.44 4.58 9.81
CA PRO A 88 -6.05 4.99 9.72
C PRO A 88 -5.92 6.44 9.27
N ARG A 89 -4.81 7.09 9.65
CA ARG A 89 -4.52 8.46 9.20
C ARG A 89 -3.96 8.49 7.78
N LEU A 90 -3.25 7.43 7.39
CA LEU A 90 -2.50 7.33 6.15
C LEU A 90 -2.48 5.86 5.69
N VAL A 91 -2.62 5.65 4.40
CA VAL A 91 -2.40 4.36 3.72
C VAL A 91 -1.17 4.51 2.83
N ILE A 92 -0.26 3.55 2.91
CA ILE A 92 0.94 3.46 2.08
C ILE A 92 0.83 2.26 1.15
N VAL A 93 0.96 2.51 -0.14
CA VAL A 93 1.03 1.49 -1.20
C VAL A 93 2.31 1.68 -2.02
N GLN A 94 2.67 0.70 -2.85
CA GLN A 94 3.82 0.81 -3.75
C GLN A 94 3.47 0.36 -5.18
N GLY A 95 3.99 1.10 -6.15
CA GLY A 95 4.06 0.66 -7.54
C GLY A 95 2.71 0.59 -8.25
N ASP A 96 2.55 -0.38 -9.15
CA ASP A 96 1.50 -0.42 -10.16
C ASP A 96 0.69 -1.71 -10.15
N THR A 97 0.66 -2.40 -9.01
CA THR A 97 -0.10 -3.65 -8.88
C THR A 97 -1.60 -3.39 -8.72
N THR A 98 -2.40 -4.41 -9.01
CA THR A 98 -3.85 -4.39 -8.74
C THR A 98 -4.15 -4.21 -7.26
N THR A 99 -3.29 -4.77 -6.38
CA THR A 99 -3.37 -4.57 -4.93
C THR A 99 -3.21 -3.08 -4.58
N ALA A 100 -2.16 -2.43 -5.08
CA ALA A 100 -1.90 -1.02 -4.82
C ALA A 100 -3.05 -0.12 -5.29
N PHE A 101 -3.58 -0.39 -6.50
CA PHE A 101 -4.73 0.32 -7.05
C PHE A 101 -5.99 0.16 -6.20
N ALA A 102 -6.41 -1.08 -5.92
CA ALA A 102 -7.65 -1.35 -5.20
C ALA A 102 -7.61 -0.85 -3.74
N ALA A 103 -6.47 -0.99 -3.06
CA ALA A 103 -6.28 -0.48 -1.71
C ALA A 103 -6.30 1.06 -1.64
N SER A 104 -5.73 1.72 -2.66
CA SER A 104 -5.78 3.18 -2.81
C SER A 104 -7.19 3.67 -3.09
N LEU A 105 -7.92 2.98 -3.98
CA LEU A 105 -9.30 3.32 -4.30
C LEU A 105 -10.21 3.19 -3.05
N ALA A 106 -10.04 2.12 -2.27
CA ALA A 106 -10.72 1.94 -0.99
C ALA A 106 -10.42 3.09 -0.02
N ALA A 107 -9.15 3.53 0.05
CA ALA A 107 -8.72 4.59 0.96
C ALA A 107 -9.32 5.93 0.55
N PHE A 108 -9.37 6.22 -0.74
CA PHE A 108 -10.01 7.41 -1.27
C PHE A 108 -11.51 7.45 -0.96
N TYR A 109 -12.24 6.35 -1.17
CA TYR A 109 -13.67 6.29 -0.82
C TYR A 109 -13.91 6.54 0.67
N SER A 110 -12.99 6.10 1.51
CA SER A 110 -12.99 6.33 2.96
C SER A 110 -12.39 7.68 3.38
N LYS A 111 -12.00 8.55 2.44
CA LYS A 111 -11.38 9.86 2.68
C LYS A 111 -10.12 9.80 3.55
N ILE A 112 -9.31 8.76 3.35
CA ILE A 112 -8.02 8.58 4.02
C ILE A 112 -6.89 9.06 3.10
N GLN A 113 -5.85 9.68 3.68
CA GLN A 113 -4.68 10.11 2.92
C GLN A 113 -3.91 8.92 2.36
N ILE A 114 -3.31 9.07 1.17
CA ILE A 114 -2.59 8.02 0.46
C ILE A 114 -1.17 8.49 0.16
N ALA A 115 -0.18 7.71 0.56
CA ALA A 115 1.21 7.84 0.12
C ALA A 115 1.55 6.71 -0.84
N HIS A 116 2.13 7.05 -1.99
CA HIS A 116 2.42 6.09 -3.05
C HIS A 116 3.93 6.01 -3.29
N VAL A 117 4.52 4.93 -2.80
CA VAL A 117 5.93 4.62 -3.03
C VAL A 117 6.11 4.31 -4.51
N GLU A 118 7.12 4.92 -5.13
CA GLU A 118 7.41 4.78 -6.57
C GLU A 118 6.27 5.23 -7.50
N ALA A 119 5.62 6.34 -7.14
CA ALA A 119 4.75 7.05 -8.08
C ALA A 119 5.55 7.62 -9.28
N GLY A 120 4.86 7.84 -10.40
CA GLY A 120 5.38 8.60 -11.53
C GLY A 120 5.98 7.80 -12.71
N LEU A 121 6.22 6.49 -12.58
CA LEU A 121 6.78 5.67 -13.67
C LEU A 121 5.80 5.54 -14.85
N ARG A 122 6.26 5.78 -16.09
CA ARG A 122 5.44 5.74 -17.32
C ARG A 122 6.16 5.05 -18.48
N SER A 123 5.45 4.15 -19.16
CA SER A 123 5.81 3.66 -20.49
C SER A 123 5.15 4.46 -21.63
N GLY A 124 4.02 5.12 -21.36
CA GLY A 124 3.18 5.76 -22.38
C GLY A 124 2.22 4.82 -23.10
N ASP A 125 2.23 3.53 -22.76
CA ASP A 125 1.39 2.50 -23.36
C ASP A 125 0.38 1.95 -22.33
N VAL A 126 -0.90 2.06 -22.67
CA VAL A 126 -2.03 1.65 -21.81
C VAL A 126 -2.18 0.12 -21.78
N SER A 127 -1.63 -0.59 -22.75
CA SER A 127 -1.72 -2.06 -22.82
C SER A 127 -0.81 -2.77 -21.80
N GLY A 128 0.15 -2.04 -21.19
CA GLY A 128 1.26 -2.62 -20.44
C GLY A 128 0.97 -2.98 -18.98
N THR A 129 0.41 -2.09 -18.16
CA THR A 129 0.17 -2.32 -16.70
C THR A 129 -0.73 -1.20 -16.15
N ILE A 130 -1.34 -1.37 -14.97
CA ILE A 130 -2.21 -0.38 -14.27
C ILE A 130 -1.51 0.98 -13.96
N SER A 131 -0.21 1.10 -14.20
CA SER A 131 0.64 2.28 -13.95
C SER A 131 0.11 3.59 -14.55
N SER A 132 -0.69 3.53 -15.62
CA SER A 132 -1.29 4.70 -16.27
C SER A 132 -2.48 5.31 -15.51
N LEU A 133 -3.17 4.54 -14.65
CA LEU A 133 -4.37 4.97 -13.92
C LEU A 133 -4.08 5.59 -12.55
N CYS A 134 -3.06 5.08 -11.85
CA CYS A 134 -2.83 5.40 -10.44
C CYS A 134 -2.36 6.86 -10.21
N SER A 135 -1.83 7.52 -11.23
CA SER A 135 -1.10 8.78 -11.04
C SER A 135 -1.82 10.07 -11.43
N ARG A 136 -3.08 10.01 -11.88
CA ARG A 136 -3.70 11.21 -12.49
C ARG A 136 -4.75 11.94 -11.66
N SER A 137 -5.15 11.52 -10.45
CA SER A 137 -6.30 12.17 -9.78
C SER A 137 -6.46 12.04 -8.26
N TRP A 138 -5.53 11.43 -7.49
CA TRP A 138 -5.89 10.90 -6.16
C TRP A 138 -5.17 11.50 -4.95
N GLY A 139 -4.64 12.74 -5.03
CA GLY A 139 -4.00 13.40 -3.86
C GLY A 139 -2.83 12.59 -3.29
N VAL A 140 -2.04 12.02 -4.19
CA VAL A 140 -0.98 11.05 -3.88
C VAL A 140 0.30 11.80 -3.50
N LEU A 141 0.80 11.55 -2.29
CA LEU A 141 2.13 11.99 -1.89
C LEU A 141 3.19 11.11 -2.57
N GLU A 142 4.02 11.71 -3.43
CA GLU A 142 5.22 11.07 -3.97
C GLU A 142 6.26 10.88 -2.87
N VAL A 143 6.75 9.65 -2.71
CA VAL A 143 7.68 9.28 -1.64
C VAL A 143 9.09 9.87 -1.82
N GLY A 144 9.35 10.60 -2.92
CA GLY A 144 10.50 11.51 -2.99
C GLY A 144 10.55 12.52 -1.83
N LEU A 145 9.38 12.84 -1.24
CA LEU A 145 9.22 13.72 -0.09
C LEU A 145 9.45 13.05 1.29
N PHE A 146 9.67 11.74 1.37
CA PHE A 146 9.92 11.07 2.66
C PHE A 146 11.23 11.53 3.33
N TYR A 147 12.21 11.99 2.53
CA TYR A 147 13.46 12.53 3.07
C TYR A 147 13.27 13.86 3.82
N GLU A 148 12.22 14.64 3.51
CA GLU A 148 11.94 15.91 4.19
C GLU A 148 11.10 15.74 5.47
N LEU A 149 10.24 14.72 5.52
CA LEU A 149 9.47 14.37 6.73
C LEU A 149 10.35 14.06 7.94
N PHE A 150 11.52 13.46 7.72
CA PHE A 150 12.49 13.17 8.80
C PHE A 150 13.32 14.39 9.24
N ASN A 151 13.34 15.48 8.47
CA ASN A 151 14.15 16.68 8.75
C ASN A 151 13.32 17.88 9.28
N GLY A 152 12.04 17.69 9.58
CA GLY A 152 11.23 18.71 10.28
C GLY A 152 10.80 19.90 9.42
N ASN A 153 11.00 19.86 8.09
CA ASN A 153 10.43 20.85 7.19
C ASN A 153 9.05 20.35 6.76
N GLY A 154 8.00 21.06 7.19
CA GLY A 154 6.63 20.77 6.80
C GLY A 154 6.48 20.80 5.27
N ILE A 155 5.89 19.74 4.72
CA ILE A 155 5.63 19.66 3.29
C ILE A 155 4.35 20.45 2.98
N ILE A 156 4.48 21.45 2.12
CA ILE A 156 3.35 22.06 1.41
C ILE A 156 3.10 21.16 0.19
N CYS A 157 1.97 20.47 0.18
CA CYS A 157 1.45 19.81 -1.03
C CYS A 157 0.69 20.86 -1.83
N ASP A 158 1.27 21.36 -2.93
CA ASP A 158 0.50 22.15 -3.88
C ASP A 158 -0.44 21.23 -4.68
N PHE A 159 -1.72 21.62 -4.72
CA PHE A 159 -2.84 20.91 -5.35
C PHE A 159 -2.85 21.05 -6.87
#